data_AF-A0A520I8R5-F1
#
_entry.id   AF-A0A520I8R5-F1
#
_cell.length_a   1.000
_cell.length_b   1.000
_cell.length_c   1.000
_cell.angle_alpha   90.00
_cell.angle_beta   90.00
_cell.angle_gamma   90.00
#
_symmetry.space_group_name_H-M   'P 1'
#
loop_
_entity.id
_entity.type
_entity.pdbx_description
1 polymer ?
#
loop_
_entity_poly.entity_id
_entity_poly.type
_entity_poly.pdbx_seq_one_letter_code
_entity_poly.pdbx_strand_id
1 'polypeptide(L)'
;MCDGLAANKVDSGVIVANCLDHGGRKFFDIKSSFTEEFNFVLEEIQKVYRFDKETRPMTPRGRLEYHIRNSTPVLNALRSWMKGQIGRKKAEPNSPLGMAIKYNLKRWNELTTFLRVEGAPLSNCDAEQSIKWAICHRKNSLFYKTLHGAKQGDIIRSMIRTCNQNGINSFDYHVALQENRTRVCETLEHWLPWNCELYL
;
A
#
# COMPACT_ATOMS: atom_id res chain seq x y z
N MET A 1 7.70 -1.06 -5.37
CA MET A 1 7.51 0.00 -4.35
C MET A 1 7.51 -0.66 -2.98
N CYS A 2 8.01 0.01 -1.93
CA CYS A 2 8.07 -0.55 -0.57
C CYS A 2 7.95 0.52 0.52
N ASP A 3 7.86 0.07 1.77
CA ASP A 3 8.12 0.89 2.95
C ASP A 3 9.63 1.20 3.04
N GLY A 4 10.03 2.37 3.53
CA GLY A 4 11.44 2.80 3.50
C GLY A 4 12.37 2.08 4.50
N LEU A 5 12.15 0.79 4.77
CA LEU A 5 12.89 -0.03 5.72
C LEU A 5 14.31 -0.35 5.23
N ALA A 6 15.27 -0.37 6.16
CA ALA A 6 16.66 -0.70 5.86
C ALA A 6 16.87 -2.17 5.45
N ALA A 7 15.93 -3.05 5.80
CA ALA A 7 15.98 -4.47 5.44
C ALA A 7 15.64 -4.74 3.96
N ASN A 8 15.09 -3.76 3.25
CA ASN A 8 14.72 -3.90 1.85
C ASN A 8 16.00 -3.92 1.00
N LYS A 9 16.46 -5.13 0.66
CA LYS A 9 17.55 -5.36 -0.28
C LYS A 9 17.02 -5.23 -1.70
N VAL A 10 17.78 -4.56 -2.55
CA VAL A 10 17.37 -4.26 -3.92
C VAL A 10 18.48 -4.73 -4.86
N ASP A 11 18.10 -5.55 -5.84
CA ASP A 11 19.02 -6.06 -6.85
C ASP A 11 19.43 -4.96 -7.85
N SER A 12 20.56 -5.16 -8.54
CA SER A 12 21.01 -4.25 -9.59
C SER A 12 19.99 -4.14 -10.72
N GLY A 13 19.70 -2.93 -11.18
CA GLY A 13 18.77 -2.66 -12.28
C GLY A 13 17.32 -2.40 -11.86
N VAL A 14 17.01 -2.50 -10.56
CA VAL A 14 15.69 -2.17 -10.02
C VAL A 14 15.61 -0.71 -9.60
N ILE A 15 14.56 -0.01 -10.05
CA ILE A 15 14.27 1.34 -9.59
C ILE A 15 13.47 1.28 -8.29
N VAL A 16 14.01 1.86 -7.22
CA VAL A 16 13.36 1.90 -5.92
C VAL A 16 12.36 3.05 -5.86
N ALA A 17 11.12 2.72 -5.51
CA ALA A 17 10.08 3.68 -5.16
C ALA A 17 9.64 3.44 -3.71
N ASN A 18 9.49 4.50 -2.92
CA ASN A 18 8.94 4.43 -1.58
C ASN A 18 7.51 4.96 -1.58
N CYS A 19 6.65 4.30 -0.80
CA CYS A 19 5.24 4.65 -0.68
C CYS A 19 5.08 6.02 0.01
N LEU A 20 4.33 6.93 -0.62
CA LEU A 20 4.11 8.29 -0.12
C LEU A 20 3.33 8.30 1.20
N ASP A 21 2.45 7.31 1.42
CA ASP A 21 1.71 7.16 2.69
C ASP A 21 2.65 6.93 3.87
N HIS A 22 3.77 6.26 3.65
CA HIS A 22 4.78 6.09 4.69
C HIS A 22 5.50 7.40 5.03
N GLY A 23 5.70 8.27 4.03
CA GLY A 23 6.19 9.63 4.24
C GLY A 23 5.22 10.45 5.09
N GLY A 24 3.93 10.41 4.75
CA GLY A 24 2.85 11.08 5.48
C GLY A 24 2.61 10.53 6.89
N ARG A 25 2.72 9.21 7.08
CA ARG A 25 2.55 8.55 8.39
C ARG A 25 3.52 9.08 9.44
N LYS A 26 4.75 9.47 9.05
CA LYS A 26 5.71 10.10 9.99
C LYS A 26 5.21 11.41 10.58
N PHE A 27 4.38 12.16 9.85
CA PHE A 27 3.72 13.35 10.38
C PHE A 27 2.46 13.01 11.17
N PHE A 28 1.71 11.98 10.74
CA PHE A 28 0.56 11.49 11.50
C PHE A 28 0.93 11.02 12.92
N ASP A 29 2.08 10.34 13.06
CA ASP A 29 2.57 9.84 14.34
C ASP A 29 2.83 10.97 15.37
N ILE A 30 3.00 12.21 14.90
CA ILE A 30 3.30 13.39 15.74
C ILE A 30 2.16 14.42 15.78
N LYS A 31 0.99 14.09 15.21
CA LYS A 31 -0.13 15.02 15.00
C LYS A 31 -0.64 15.70 16.28
N SER A 32 -0.49 15.06 17.44
CA SER A 32 -0.95 15.62 18.72
C SER A 32 -0.05 16.74 19.24
N SER A 33 1.22 16.74 18.82
CA SER A 33 2.23 17.71 19.28
C SER A 33 2.58 18.74 18.22
N PHE A 34 2.30 18.45 16.95
CA PHE A 34 2.63 19.30 15.80
C PHE A 34 1.44 19.35 14.83
N THR A 35 0.29 19.82 15.31
CA THR A 35 -0.98 19.79 14.58
C THR A 35 -0.94 20.64 13.31
N GLU A 36 -0.36 21.84 13.38
CA GLU A 36 -0.31 22.76 12.24
C GLU A 36 0.58 22.20 11.12
N GLU A 37 1.77 21.69 11.48
CA GLU A 37 2.69 21.06 10.54
C GLU A 37 2.11 19.78 9.94
N PHE A 38 1.45 18.97 10.76
CA PHE A 38 0.74 17.79 10.30
C PHE A 38 -0.36 18.13 9.29
N ASN A 39 -1.21 19.11 9.59
CA ASN A 39 -2.30 19.53 8.72
C ASN A 39 -1.77 20.06 7.39
N PHE A 40 -0.75 20.92 7.42
CA PHE A 40 -0.12 21.42 6.20
C PHE A 40 0.40 20.28 5.32
N VAL A 41 1.17 19.34 5.88
CA VAL A 41 1.70 18.20 5.12
C VAL A 41 0.58 17.30 4.59
N LEU A 42 -0.45 17.05 5.39
CA LEU A 42 -1.60 16.24 5.00
C LEU A 42 -2.33 16.87 3.81
N GLU A 43 -2.57 18.19 3.84
CA GLU A 43 -3.23 18.90 2.75
C GLU A 43 -2.43 18.83 1.45
N GLU A 44 -1.12 19.00 1.50
CA GLU A 44 -0.25 18.88 0.32
C GLU A 44 -0.26 17.46 -0.25
N ILE A 45 -0.18 16.43 0.61
CA ILE A 45 -0.26 15.02 0.17
C ILE A 45 -1.65 14.71 -0.41
N GLN A 46 -2.73 15.21 0.19
CA GLN A 46 -4.09 15.02 -0.32
C GLN A 46 -4.29 15.65 -1.70
N LYS A 47 -3.69 16.82 -1.98
CA LYS A 47 -3.70 17.41 -3.32
C LYS A 47 -3.11 16.45 -4.35
N VAL A 48 -1.97 15.82 -4.04
CA VAL A 48 -1.33 14.84 -4.94
C VAL A 48 -2.24 13.63 -5.19
N TYR A 49 -2.91 13.11 -4.16
CA TYR A 49 -3.85 11.99 -4.33
C TYR A 49 -5.12 12.36 -5.10
N ARG A 50 -5.60 13.61 -4.99
CA ARG A 50 -6.70 14.09 -5.85
C ARG A 50 -6.28 14.07 -7.31
N PHE A 51 -5.08 14.57 -7.63
CA PHE A 51 -4.54 14.49 -8.97
C PHE A 51 -4.42 13.05 -9.46
N ASP A 52 -3.91 12.13 -8.64
CA ASP A 52 -3.79 10.71 -9.02
C ASP A 52 -5.14 10.09 -9.35
N LYS A 53 -6.20 10.42 -8.59
CA LYS A 53 -7.56 9.96 -8.86
C LYS A 53 -8.08 10.43 -10.23
N GLU A 54 -7.74 11.65 -10.63
CA GLU A 54 -8.10 12.21 -11.95
C GLU A 54 -7.34 11.51 -13.10
N THR A 55 -6.18 10.91 -12.83
CA THR A 55 -5.39 10.19 -13.84
C THR A 55 -5.84 8.75 -14.12
N ARG A 56 -6.82 8.22 -13.38
CA ARG A 56 -7.33 6.84 -13.56
C ARG A 56 -7.70 6.45 -15.00
N PRO A 57 -8.34 7.31 -15.83
CA PRO A 57 -8.65 6.96 -17.22
C PRO A 57 -7.47 7.19 -18.18
N MET A 58 -6.34 7.74 -17.72
CA MET A 58 -5.20 8.09 -18.55
C MET A 58 -4.27 6.88 -18.78
N THR A 59 -3.48 6.94 -19.86
CA THR A 59 -2.38 6.00 -20.07
C THR A 59 -1.29 6.20 -19.01
N PRO A 60 -0.42 5.20 -18.75
CA PRO A 60 0.68 5.36 -17.78
C PRO A 60 1.58 6.56 -18.10
N ARG A 61 1.87 6.79 -19.37
CA ARG A 61 2.60 7.98 -19.84
C ARG A 61 1.82 9.28 -19.61
N GLY A 62 0.53 9.32 -19.93
CA GLY A 62 -0.31 10.50 -19.71
C GLY A 62 -0.43 10.85 -18.22
N ARG A 63 -0.55 9.83 -17.35
CA ARG A 63 -0.51 9.98 -15.90
C ARG A 63 0.81 10.60 -15.42
N LEU A 64 1.94 10.13 -15.95
CA LEU A 64 3.27 10.68 -15.61
C LEU A 64 3.36 12.16 -15.99
N GLU A 65 2.96 12.53 -17.20
CA GLU A 65 2.97 13.93 -17.65
C GLU A 65 2.02 14.82 -16.83
N TYR A 66 0.85 14.30 -16.47
CA TYR A 66 -0.10 14.99 -15.60
C TYR A 66 0.50 15.28 -14.22
N HIS A 67 1.14 14.29 -13.61
CA HIS A 67 1.79 14.46 -12.31
C HIS A 67 3.01 15.38 -12.38
N ILE A 68 3.81 15.30 -13.45
CA ILE A 68 4.91 16.25 -13.67
C ILE A 68 4.38 17.69 -13.69
N ARG A 69 3.26 17.94 -14.36
CA ARG A 69 2.66 19.28 -14.46
C ARG A 69 2.03 19.75 -13.14
N ASN A 70 1.22 18.90 -12.51
CA ASN A 70 0.34 19.30 -11.41
C ASN A 70 0.91 18.99 -10.01
N SER A 71 1.59 17.86 -9.85
CA SER A 71 2.12 17.44 -8.53
C SER A 71 3.51 17.98 -8.25
N THR A 72 4.35 18.23 -9.26
CA THR A 72 5.70 18.77 -9.07
C THR A 72 5.71 20.11 -8.31
N PRO A 73 4.86 21.11 -8.63
CA PRO A 73 4.87 22.37 -7.90
C PRO A 73 4.51 22.21 -6.42
N VAL A 74 3.47 21.42 -6.12
CA VAL A 74 3.00 21.07 -4.77
C VAL A 74 4.13 20.42 -3.98
N LEU A 75 4.75 19.38 -4.54
CA LEU A 75 5.83 18.65 -3.88
C LEU A 75 7.10 19.51 -3.72
N ASN A 76 7.42 20.38 -4.68
CA ASN A 76 8.55 21.29 -4.55
C ASN A 76 8.32 22.33 -3.44
N ALA A 77 7.10 22.87 -3.31
CA ALA A 77 6.73 23.76 -2.23
C ALA A 77 6.83 23.04 -0.88
N LEU A 78 6.28 21.84 -0.77
CA LEU A 78 6.37 21.00 0.42
C LEU A 78 7.83 20.70 0.81
N ARG A 79 8.68 20.31 -0.15
CA ARG A 79 10.11 20.06 0.09
C ARG A 79 10.82 21.32 0.59
N SER A 80 10.51 22.46 0.00
CA SER A 80 11.10 23.75 0.35
C SER A 80 10.69 24.18 1.75
N TRP A 81 9.41 24.00 2.09
CA TRP A 81 8.90 24.21 3.44
C TRP A 81 9.63 23.32 4.46
N MET A 82 9.77 22.01 4.21
CA MET A 82 10.49 21.08 5.08
C MET A 82 11.95 21.52 5.31
N LYS A 83 12.66 21.90 4.23
CA LYS A 83 14.03 22.43 4.33
C LYS A 83 14.07 23.74 5.14
N GLY A 84 13.07 24.60 4.96
CA GLY A 84 12.93 25.86 5.69
C GLY A 84 12.72 25.67 7.19
N GLN A 85 11.96 24.66 7.61
CA GLN A 85 11.74 24.36 9.04
C GLN A 85 13.07 24.03 9.75
N ILE A 86 13.93 23.24 9.12
CA ILE A 86 15.25 22.88 9.66
C ILE A 86 16.22 24.05 9.55
N GLY A 87 16.35 24.64 8.36
CA GLY A 87 17.34 25.69 8.08
C GLY A 87 17.15 26.96 8.89
N ARG A 88 15.89 27.29 9.23
CA ARG A 88 15.54 28.45 10.08
C ARG A 88 15.42 28.09 11.56
N LYS A 89 15.84 26.88 11.96
CA LYS A 89 15.78 26.38 13.35
C LYS A 89 14.37 26.41 13.97
N LYS A 90 13.32 26.28 13.16
CA LYS A 90 11.94 26.14 13.64
C LYS A 90 11.65 24.73 14.16
N ALA A 91 12.33 23.74 13.61
CA ALA A 91 12.34 22.36 14.10
C ALA A 91 13.76 21.95 14.45
N GLU A 92 13.96 21.45 15.68
CA GLU A 92 15.25 20.88 16.08
C GLU A 92 15.43 19.52 15.38
N PRO A 93 16.59 19.19 14.80
CA PRO A 93 16.78 17.99 13.98
C PRO A 93 16.41 16.64 14.63
N ASN A 94 16.54 16.53 15.95
CA ASN A 94 16.25 15.33 16.74
C ASN A 94 14.87 15.38 17.41
N SER A 95 14.16 16.51 17.34
CA SER A 95 12.74 16.60 17.72
C SER A 95 11.89 15.65 16.86
N PRO A 96 10.68 15.25 17.33
CA PRO A 96 9.79 14.39 16.54
C PRO A 96 9.49 14.95 15.14
N LEU A 97 9.25 16.27 15.03
CA LEU A 97 9.07 16.96 13.75
C LEU A 97 10.34 16.94 12.89
N GLY A 98 11.50 17.23 13.48
CA GLY A 98 12.79 17.18 12.78
C GLY A 98 13.09 15.80 12.21
N MET A 99 12.79 14.74 12.95
CA MET A 99 12.94 13.35 12.53
C MET A 99 11.97 12.98 11.39
N ALA A 100 10.72 13.43 11.43
CA ALA A 100 9.75 13.22 10.34
C ALA A 100 10.17 13.93 9.05
N ILE A 101 10.66 15.17 9.16
CA ILE A 101 11.21 15.95 8.04
C ILE A 101 12.46 15.26 7.48
N LYS A 102 13.41 14.88 8.34
CA LYS A 102 14.64 14.20 7.93
C LYS A 102 14.35 12.88 7.22
N TYR A 103 13.35 12.12 7.67
CA TYR A 103 12.90 10.90 7.01
C TYR A 103 12.46 11.16 5.57
N ASN A 104 11.60 12.15 5.36
CA ASN A 104 11.04 12.50 4.04
C ASN A 104 12.12 13.09 3.12
N LEU A 105 12.93 14.04 3.61
CA LEU A 105 13.99 14.66 2.81
C LEU A 105 15.07 13.66 2.38
N LYS A 106 15.42 12.70 3.25
CA LYS A 106 16.39 11.64 2.93
C LYS A 106 15.90 10.73 1.80
N ARG A 107 14.59 10.51 1.70
CA ARG A 107 13.94 9.59 0.73
C ARG A 107 13.18 10.32 -0.36
N TRP A 108 13.47 11.60 -0.55
CA TRP A 108 12.63 12.45 -1.39
C TRP A 108 12.53 11.93 -2.82
N ASN A 109 13.64 11.42 -3.35
CA ASN A 109 13.66 10.85 -4.69
C ASN A 109 12.76 9.61 -4.74
N GLU A 110 12.96 8.65 -3.86
CA GLU A 110 12.21 7.40 -3.82
C GLU A 110 10.70 7.65 -3.61
N LEU A 111 10.32 8.59 -2.73
CA LEU A 111 8.93 8.99 -2.46
C LEU A 111 8.25 9.70 -3.65
N THR A 112 9.02 10.26 -4.57
CA THR A 112 8.52 11.02 -5.73
C THR A 112 8.82 10.34 -7.07
N THR A 113 9.08 9.03 -7.05
CA THR A 113 9.46 8.25 -8.25
C THR A 113 8.40 8.31 -9.35
N PHE A 114 7.12 8.44 -8.98
CA PHE A 114 6.00 8.61 -9.92
C PHE A 114 6.08 9.90 -10.78
N LEU A 115 6.97 10.84 -10.45
CA LEU A 115 7.26 12.02 -11.28
C LEU A 115 8.32 11.75 -12.36
N ARG A 116 8.97 10.58 -12.35
CA ARG A 116 10.11 10.27 -13.24
C ARG A 116 9.98 8.94 -13.97
N VAL A 117 9.24 7.99 -13.39
CA VAL A 117 9.08 6.63 -13.93
C VAL A 117 7.63 6.39 -14.29
N GLU A 118 7.41 5.99 -15.54
CA GLU A 118 6.09 5.64 -16.04
C GLU A 118 5.50 4.45 -15.28
N GLY A 119 4.23 4.53 -14.91
CA GLY A 119 3.54 3.47 -14.17
C GLY A 119 3.93 3.32 -12.71
N ALA A 120 4.90 4.09 -12.18
CA ALA A 120 5.23 4.02 -10.76
C ALA A 120 4.04 4.51 -9.90
N PRO A 121 3.56 3.70 -8.94
CA PRO A 121 2.44 4.08 -8.08
C PRO A 121 2.85 5.17 -7.08
N LEU A 122 1.88 5.80 -6.40
CA LEU A 122 2.17 6.64 -5.22
C LEU A 122 2.17 5.85 -3.91
N SER A 123 1.35 4.80 -3.87
CA SER A 123 1.07 4.03 -2.68
C SER A 123 1.29 2.55 -2.91
N ASN A 124 1.63 1.85 -1.84
CA ASN A 124 1.69 0.40 -1.76
C ASN A 124 0.54 -0.18 -0.91
N CYS A 125 -0.48 0.63 -0.59
CA CYS A 125 -1.58 0.26 0.30
C CYS A 125 -2.28 -1.03 -0.14
N ASP A 126 -2.49 -1.27 -1.43
CA ASP A 126 -3.18 -2.48 -1.90
C ASP A 126 -2.37 -3.75 -1.62
N ALA A 127 -1.05 -3.69 -1.82
CA ALA A 127 -0.15 -4.79 -1.48
C ALA A 127 -0.08 -5.00 0.03
N GLU A 128 0.05 -3.91 0.81
CA GLU A 128 0.06 -3.96 2.27
C GLU A 128 -1.24 -4.54 2.84
N GLN A 129 -2.38 -4.13 2.31
CA GLN A 129 -3.69 -4.63 2.72
C GLN A 129 -3.85 -6.11 2.35
N SER A 130 -3.26 -6.54 1.24
CA SER A 130 -3.28 -7.95 0.82
C SER A 130 -2.47 -8.84 1.76
N ILE A 131 -1.30 -8.40 2.23
CA ILE A 131 -0.48 -9.17 3.18
C ILE A 131 -1.00 -9.08 4.63
N LYS A 132 -1.71 -7.99 4.98
CA LYS A 132 -2.22 -7.75 6.34
C LYS A 132 -3.08 -8.88 6.84
N TRP A 133 -3.84 -9.52 5.94
CA TRP A 133 -4.66 -10.66 6.29
C TRP A 133 -3.83 -11.86 6.79
N ALA A 134 -2.70 -12.16 6.14
CA ALA A 134 -1.79 -13.21 6.58
C ALA A 134 -1.15 -12.87 7.94
N ILE A 135 -0.86 -11.59 8.20
CA ILE A 135 -0.34 -11.11 9.48
C ILE A 135 -1.39 -11.28 10.58
N CYS A 136 -2.63 -10.85 10.35
CA CYS A 136 -3.74 -11.03 11.29
C CYS A 136 -3.95 -12.51 11.62
N HIS A 137 -3.86 -13.38 10.62
CA HIS A 137 -3.96 -14.81 10.82
C HIS A 137 -2.87 -15.36 11.75
N ARG A 138 -1.60 -15.00 11.53
CA ARG A 138 -0.50 -15.41 12.43
C ARG A 138 -0.71 -14.94 13.87
N LYS A 139 -1.33 -13.76 14.05
CA LYS A 139 -1.67 -13.25 15.37
C LYS A 139 -2.80 -14.05 16.03
N ASN A 140 -3.76 -14.54 15.25
CA ASN A 140 -4.93 -15.29 15.75
C ASN A 140 -4.69 -16.81 15.85
N SER A 141 -3.74 -17.34 15.07
CA SER A 141 -3.38 -18.74 14.99
C SER A 141 -1.87 -18.84 15.12
N LEU A 142 -1.42 -18.93 16.38
CA LEU A 142 -0.03 -18.76 16.76
C LEU A 142 0.89 -19.84 16.16
N PHE A 143 0.42 -21.08 16.03
CA PHE A 143 1.25 -22.22 15.60
C PHE A 143 0.50 -23.27 14.79
N TYR A 144 1.24 -23.96 13.93
CA TYR A 144 0.85 -25.25 13.34
C TYR A 144 1.64 -26.38 13.98
N LYS A 145 0.96 -27.48 14.35
CA LYS A 145 1.63 -28.66 14.91
C LYS A 145 2.56 -29.35 13.92
N THR A 146 2.22 -29.32 12.62
CA THR A 146 2.99 -29.96 11.56
C THR A 146 3.04 -29.08 10.31
N LEU A 147 4.07 -29.27 9.47
CA LEU A 147 4.17 -28.61 8.16
C LEU A 147 2.97 -28.94 7.26
N HIS A 148 2.46 -30.17 7.34
CA HIS A 148 1.25 -30.56 6.62
C HIS A 148 0.04 -29.75 7.08
N GLY A 149 -0.16 -29.60 8.39
CA GLY A 149 -1.22 -28.77 8.95
C GLY A 149 -1.10 -27.30 8.55
N ALA A 150 0.13 -26.77 8.47
CA ALA A 150 0.39 -25.43 7.96
C ALA A 150 -0.06 -25.29 6.50
N LYS A 151 0.34 -26.24 5.64
CA LYS A 151 -0.05 -26.27 4.22
C LYS A 151 -1.57 -26.33 4.04
N GLN A 152 -2.27 -27.20 4.78
CA GLN A 152 -3.73 -27.28 4.71
C GLN A 152 -4.40 -25.98 5.16
N GLY A 153 -3.88 -25.41 6.26
CA GLY A 153 -4.32 -24.12 6.74
C GLY A 153 -4.17 -23.04 5.68
N ASP A 154 -3.01 -22.97 5.01
CA ASP A 154 -2.71 -21.96 3.99
C ASP A 154 -3.58 -22.10 2.73
N ILE A 155 -3.94 -23.33 2.34
CA ILE A 155 -4.86 -23.59 1.22
C ILE A 155 -6.26 -23.06 1.53
N ILE A 156 -6.86 -23.48 2.66
CA ILE A 156 -8.20 -23.03 3.08
C ILE A 156 -8.22 -21.51 3.19
N ARG A 157 -7.15 -20.97 3.76
CA ARG A 157 -6.95 -19.54 3.88
C ARG A 157 -6.94 -18.81 2.55
N SER A 158 -6.15 -19.29 1.61
CA SER A 158 -6.05 -18.68 0.28
C SER A 158 -7.43 -18.67 -0.39
N MET A 159 -8.21 -19.74 -0.27
CA MET A 159 -9.59 -19.78 -0.77
C MET A 159 -10.50 -18.73 -0.11
N ILE A 160 -10.51 -18.64 1.23
CA ILE A 160 -11.29 -17.61 1.96
C ILE A 160 -10.95 -16.20 1.46
N ARG A 161 -9.65 -15.91 1.29
CA ARG A 161 -9.21 -14.59 0.81
C ARG A 161 -9.68 -14.34 -0.62
N THR A 162 -9.59 -15.32 -1.51
CA THR A 162 -10.08 -15.23 -2.88
C THR A 162 -11.60 -15.00 -2.92
N CYS A 163 -12.40 -15.71 -2.11
CA CYS A 163 -13.84 -15.47 -2.00
C CYS A 163 -14.13 -14.02 -1.58
N ASN A 164 -13.45 -13.53 -0.54
CA ASN A 164 -13.61 -12.15 -0.07
C ASN A 164 -13.26 -11.11 -1.14
N GLN A 165 -12.24 -11.36 -1.97
CA GLN A 165 -11.87 -10.47 -3.07
C GLN A 165 -12.90 -10.45 -4.20
N ASN A 166 -13.67 -11.52 -4.35
CA ASN A 166 -14.76 -11.65 -5.33
C ASN A 166 -16.14 -11.31 -4.74
N GLY A 167 -16.21 -10.84 -3.49
CA GLY A 167 -17.48 -10.52 -2.83
C GLY A 167 -18.34 -11.75 -2.47
N ILE A 168 -17.75 -12.94 -2.45
CA ILE A 168 -18.44 -14.20 -2.14
C ILE A 168 -18.32 -14.52 -0.65
N ASN A 169 -19.42 -14.99 -0.05
CA ASN A 169 -19.38 -15.55 1.30
C ASN A 169 -18.56 -16.85 1.30
N SER A 170 -17.39 -16.80 1.96
CA SER A 170 -16.47 -17.93 2.01
C SER A 170 -17.05 -19.19 2.69
N PHE A 171 -17.97 -19.03 3.65
CA PHE A 171 -18.59 -20.17 4.33
C PHE A 171 -19.49 -20.94 3.35
N ASP A 172 -20.42 -20.22 2.71
CA ASP A 172 -21.36 -20.79 1.74
C ASP A 172 -20.61 -21.43 0.57
N TYR A 173 -19.55 -20.78 0.09
CA TYR A 173 -18.67 -21.34 -0.93
C TYR A 173 -18.05 -22.68 -0.51
N HIS A 174 -17.51 -22.77 0.70
CA HIS A 174 -16.94 -24.02 1.19
C HIS A 174 -17.98 -25.13 1.39
N VAL A 175 -19.20 -24.78 1.83
CA VAL A 175 -20.32 -25.71 1.91
C VAL A 175 -20.68 -26.22 0.51
N ALA A 176 -20.85 -25.33 -0.46
CA ALA A 176 -21.17 -25.69 -1.84
C ALA A 176 -20.12 -26.63 -2.47
N LEU A 177 -18.82 -26.38 -2.23
CA LEU A 177 -17.74 -27.26 -2.68
C LEU A 177 -17.83 -28.65 -2.04
N GLN A 178 -18.19 -28.74 -0.76
CA GLN A 178 -18.29 -30.02 -0.05
C GLN A 178 -19.51 -30.84 -0.51
N GLU A 179 -20.66 -30.18 -0.70
CA GLU A 179 -21.90 -30.80 -1.16
C GLU A 179 -21.81 -31.28 -2.62
N ASN A 180 -21.04 -30.57 -3.46
CA ASN A 180 -20.93 -30.87 -4.89
C ASN A 180 -19.58 -31.53 -5.28
N ARG A 181 -18.92 -32.20 -4.34
CA ARG A 181 -17.53 -32.70 -4.50
C ARG A 181 -17.25 -33.40 -5.83
N THR A 182 -18.13 -34.30 -6.28
CA THR A 182 -17.96 -35.03 -7.54
C THR A 182 -17.96 -34.09 -8.74
N ARG A 183 -18.94 -33.17 -8.81
CA ARG A 183 -19.05 -32.18 -9.88
C ARG A 183 -17.90 -31.19 -9.88
N VAL A 184 -17.41 -30.80 -8.69
CA VAL A 184 -16.23 -29.95 -8.53
C VAL A 184 -15.00 -30.60 -9.16
N CYS A 185 -14.81 -31.91 -8.95
CA CYS A 185 -13.67 -32.64 -9.55
C CYS A 185 -13.78 -32.72 -11.08
N GLU A 186 -14.99 -32.80 -11.63
CA GLU A 186 -15.23 -32.89 -13.08
C GLU A 186 -15.14 -31.52 -13.77
N THR A 187 -15.53 -30.45 -13.08
CA THR A 187 -15.74 -29.13 -13.71
C THR A 187 -15.15 -27.96 -12.90
N LEU A 188 -13.98 -28.16 -12.29
CA LEU A 188 -13.33 -27.23 -11.34
C LEU A 188 -13.37 -25.75 -11.75
N GLU A 189 -13.17 -25.45 -13.03
CA GLU A 189 -13.16 -24.07 -13.55
C GLU A 189 -14.45 -23.29 -13.23
N HIS A 190 -15.61 -23.96 -13.24
CA HIS A 190 -16.90 -23.36 -12.90
C HIS A 190 -17.08 -23.14 -11.38
N TRP A 191 -16.26 -23.80 -10.57
CA TRP A 191 -16.31 -23.73 -9.11
C TRP A 191 -15.28 -22.77 -8.54
N LEU A 192 -14.54 -22.03 -9.38
CA LEU A 192 -13.59 -21.02 -8.92
C LEU A 192 -14.34 -19.79 -8.39
N PRO A 193 -13.86 -19.08 -7.35
CA PRO A 193 -14.61 -17.97 -6.75
C PRO A 193 -14.89 -16.76 -7.66
N TRP A 194 -14.25 -16.68 -8.83
CA TRP A 194 -14.52 -15.63 -9.83
C TRP A 194 -15.43 -16.09 -10.98
N ASN A 195 -15.74 -17.38 -11.02
CA ASN A 195 -16.62 -18.03 -12.00
C ASN A 195 -17.88 -18.60 -11.36
N CYS A 196 -17.91 -18.75 -10.03
CA CYS A 196 -19.10 -19.08 -9.31
C CYS A 196 -20.10 -17.92 -9.42
N GLU A 197 -20.90 -17.93 -10.47
CA GLU A 197 -22.32 -17.66 -10.32
C GLU A 197 -22.80 -18.70 -9.31
N LEU A 198 -22.74 -18.36 -8.02
CA LEU A 198 -23.26 -19.23 -6.99
C LEU A 198 -24.68 -19.60 -7.42
N TYR A 199 -24.90 -20.91 -7.60
CA TYR A 199 -26.20 -21.55 -7.73
C TYR A 199 -27.00 -21.34 -6.43
N LEU A 200 -27.29 -20.07 -6.11
CA LEU A 200 -28.20 -19.59 -5.08
C LEU A 200 -29.55 -19.28 -5.73
#